data_AF-A0A401G0I6-F1
#
_entry.id   AF-A0A401G0I6-F1
#
_cell.length_a   1.000
_cell.length_b   1.000
_cell.length_c   1.000
_cell.angle_alpha   90.00
_cell.angle_beta   90.00
_cell.angle_gamma   90.00
#
_symmetry.space_group_name_H-M   'P 1'
#
loop_
_entity.id
_entity.type
_entity.pdbx_description
1 polymer ?
#
loop_
_entity_poly.entity_id
_entity_poly.type
_entity_poly.pdbx_seq_one_letter_code
_entity_poly.pdbx_strand_id
1 'polypeptide(L)'
;MKKPVIDHGDCKQCGGCVEVSPSAFACNVLGFVDVLEAGPGGCYPEDEISEAIAICPEDCIAWEEERIQPVRKKPRQPDYRTPVVDYSGCNQCGGCIVISPSVFTCNDSGYIDVADAEPGCYPEDEINEVIAICPGDCIAWDEE
;
A
#
# COMPACT_ATOMS: atom_id res chain seq x y z
N MET A 1 -5.19 -13.27 0.33
CA MET A 1 -4.61 -12.28 -0.60
C MET A 1 -3.49 -12.97 -1.33
N LYS A 2 -3.22 -12.60 -2.60
CA LYS A 2 -2.18 -13.27 -3.40
C LYS A 2 -0.85 -12.57 -3.17
N LYS A 3 0.19 -13.33 -2.89
CA LYS A 3 1.57 -12.84 -2.82
C LYS A 3 2.30 -13.27 -4.09
N PRO A 4 3.04 -12.41 -4.80
CA PRO A 4 3.88 -12.88 -5.88
C PRO A 4 5.03 -13.71 -5.31
N VAL A 5 5.39 -14.75 -6.03
CA VAL A 5 6.56 -15.59 -5.76
C VAL A 5 7.48 -15.56 -6.96
N ILE A 6 8.77 -15.75 -6.70
CA ILE A 6 9.80 -15.79 -7.74
C ILE A 6 10.61 -17.09 -7.64
N ASP A 7 10.76 -17.78 -8.77
CA ASP A 7 11.70 -18.90 -8.91
C ASP A 7 13.10 -18.36 -9.29
N HIS A 8 14.02 -18.37 -8.32
CA HIS A 8 15.39 -17.93 -8.54
C HIS A 8 16.18 -18.81 -9.51
N GLY A 9 15.76 -20.06 -9.75
CA GLY A 9 16.40 -20.98 -10.70
C GLY A 9 16.18 -20.56 -12.16
N ASP A 10 15.00 -20.01 -12.46
CA ASP A 10 14.64 -19.55 -13.80
C ASP A 10 14.85 -18.05 -14.03
N CYS A 11 15.01 -17.27 -12.96
CA CYS A 11 15.25 -15.83 -13.02
C CYS A 11 16.49 -15.46 -13.86
N LYS A 12 16.29 -14.61 -14.87
CA LYS A 12 17.37 -14.11 -15.76
C LYS A 12 18.05 -12.83 -15.25
N GLN A 13 17.69 -12.36 -14.05
CA GLN A 13 18.22 -11.12 -13.45
C GLN A 13 18.11 -9.90 -14.39
N CYS A 14 17.02 -9.82 -15.18
CA CYS A 14 16.84 -8.79 -16.19
C CYS A 14 16.43 -7.41 -15.63
N GLY A 15 15.91 -7.35 -14.40
CA GLY A 15 15.48 -6.11 -13.73
C GLY A 15 14.08 -5.62 -14.08
N GLY A 16 13.39 -6.20 -15.08
CA GLY A 16 12.09 -5.71 -15.54
C GLY A 16 11.00 -5.67 -14.46
N CYS A 17 10.99 -6.64 -13.54
CA CYS A 17 10.06 -6.65 -12.41
C CYS A 17 10.25 -5.45 -11.47
N VAL A 18 11.49 -5.05 -11.20
CA VAL A 18 11.84 -3.89 -10.36
C VAL A 18 11.50 -2.58 -11.08
N GLU A 19 11.61 -2.53 -12.40
CA GLU A 19 11.25 -1.34 -13.18
C GLU A 19 9.73 -1.12 -13.27
N VAL A 20 8.95 -2.20 -13.34
CA VAL A 20 7.49 -2.13 -13.39
C VAL A 20 6.91 -1.91 -12.00
N SER A 21 7.29 -2.72 -11.01
CA SER A 21 6.77 -2.66 -9.65
C SER A 21 7.90 -2.62 -8.61
N PRO A 22 8.56 -1.46 -8.43
CA PRO A 22 9.66 -1.29 -7.47
C PRO A 22 9.23 -1.40 -6.01
N SER A 23 7.93 -1.31 -5.74
CA SER A 23 7.31 -1.51 -4.43
C SER A 23 7.22 -2.97 -4.04
N ALA A 24 7.06 -3.86 -5.02
CA ALA A 24 6.92 -5.30 -4.82
C ALA A 24 8.22 -6.07 -5.01
N PHE A 25 9.17 -5.55 -5.79
CA PHE A 25 10.41 -6.25 -6.13
C PHE A 25 11.64 -5.36 -5.93
N ALA A 26 12.71 -5.94 -5.38
CA ALA A 26 14.01 -5.28 -5.28
C ALA A 26 15.16 -6.25 -5.53
N CYS A 27 16.27 -5.74 -6.09
CA CYS A 27 17.51 -6.49 -6.15
C CYS A 27 18.24 -6.45 -4.81
N ASN A 28 18.63 -7.61 -4.30
CA ASN A 28 19.47 -7.71 -3.12
C ASN A 28 20.97 -7.56 -3.44
N VAL A 29 21.79 -7.60 -2.39
CA VAL A 29 23.24 -7.42 -2.49
C VAL A 29 23.95 -8.51 -3.29
N LEU A 30 23.31 -9.66 -3.52
CA LEU A 30 23.82 -10.76 -4.33
C LEU A 30 23.36 -10.67 -5.79
N GLY A 31 22.55 -9.66 -6.13
CA GLY A 31 21.99 -9.45 -7.47
C GLY A 31 20.76 -10.29 -7.78
N PHE A 32 20.20 -11.02 -6.80
CA PHE A 32 18.92 -11.71 -6.97
C PHE A 32 17.77 -10.74 -6.72
N VAL A 33 16.63 -11.00 -7.35
CA VAL A 33 15.40 -10.26 -7.08
C VAL A 33 14.69 -10.92 -5.90
N ASP A 34 14.33 -10.12 -4.92
CA ASP A 34 13.48 -10.50 -3.79
C ASP A 34 12.11 -9.84 -3.92
N VAL A 35 11.09 -10.57 -3.46
CA VAL A 35 9.74 -10.02 -3.26
C VAL A 35 9.77 -9.26 -1.93
N LEU A 36 9.48 -7.97 -1.98
CA LEU A 36 9.35 -7.14 -0.80
C LEU A 36 8.03 -7.46 -0.11
N GLU A 37 8.04 -7.46 1.23
CA GLU A 37 6.79 -7.41 1.97
C GLU A 37 6.04 -6.12 1.57
N ALA A 38 4.74 -6.24 1.31
CA ALA A 38 3.87 -5.09 1.07
C ALA A 38 4.14 -4.05 2.17
N GLY A 39 4.51 -2.84 1.77
CA GLY A 39 5.00 -1.81 2.68
C GLY A 39 3.98 -1.43 3.78
N PRO A 40 4.36 -0.56 4.73
CA PRO A 40 3.53 -0.17 5.88
C PRO A 40 2.19 0.52 5.54
N GLY A 41 1.86 0.67 4.26
CA GLY A 41 0.60 1.24 3.80
C GLY A 41 -0.31 0.21 3.14
N GLY A 42 -0.45 -0.99 3.74
CA GLY A 42 -1.23 -2.13 3.23
C GLY A 42 -2.64 -1.81 2.73
N CYS A 43 -3.46 -2.82 2.43
CA CYS A 43 -4.75 -2.59 1.75
C CYS A 43 -5.76 -1.91 2.66
N TYR A 44 -5.76 -0.58 2.64
CA TYR A 44 -6.90 0.19 3.09
C TYR A 44 -7.96 0.18 1.97
N PRO A 45 -9.25 -0.04 2.30
CA PRO A 45 -10.34 0.05 1.33
C PRO A 45 -10.45 1.48 0.81
N GLU A 46 -9.81 1.78 -0.33
CA GLU A 46 -9.66 3.14 -0.84
C GLU A 46 -11.00 3.89 -0.96
N ASP A 47 -12.06 3.21 -1.41
CA ASP A 47 -13.41 3.79 -1.49
C ASP A 47 -13.94 4.20 -0.11
N GLU A 48 -13.83 3.34 0.89
CA GLU A 48 -14.30 3.63 2.26
C GLU A 48 -13.48 4.74 2.90
N ILE A 49 -12.16 4.75 2.71
CA ILE A 49 -11.30 5.80 3.24
C ILE A 49 -11.56 7.13 2.54
N SER A 50 -11.72 7.12 1.22
CA SER A 50 -12.05 8.31 0.45
C SER A 50 -13.40 8.89 0.87
N GLU A 51 -14.38 8.03 1.16
CA GLU A 51 -15.66 8.46 1.74
C GLU A 51 -15.46 9.06 3.14
N ALA A 52 -14.67 8.41 4.01
CA ALA A 52 -14.38 8.91 5.35
C ALA A 52 -13.68 10.28 5.35
N ILE A 53 -12.74 10.49 4.41
CA ILE A 53 -12.10 11.78 4.16
C ILE A 53 -13.16 12.81 3.74
N ALA A 54 -13.98 12.48 2.73
CA ALA A 54 -14.96 13.40 2.16
C ALA A 54 -16.06 13.85 3.14
N ILE A 55 -16.44 12.99 4.09
CA ILE A 55 -17.47 13.32 5.08
C ILE A 55 -16.92 13.89 6.40
N CYS A 56 -15.60 13.97 6.56
CA CYS A 56 -14.99 14.45 7.79
C CYS A 56 -15.30 15.95 7.98
N PRO A 57 -16.04 16.35 9.03
CA PRO A 57 -16.45 17.74 9.20
C PRO A 57 -15.28 18.70 9.49
N GLU A 58 -14.20 18.18 10.07
CA GLU A 58 -13.00 18.95 10.44
C GLU A 58 -11.85 18.79 9.43
N ASP A 59 -12.06 18.06 8.33
CA ASP A 59 -11.01 17.77 7.34
C ASP A 59 -9.75 17.15 7.99
N CYS A 60 -9.93 16.38 9.07
CA CYS A 60 -8.82 15.88 9.88
C CYS A 60 -8.26 14.54 9.42
N ILE A 61 -8.77 13.97 8.32
CA ILE A 61 -8.33 12.68 7.75
C ILE A 61 -7.73 12.98 6.38
N ALA A 62 -6.53 12.46 6.12
CA ALA A 62 -5.89 12.57 4.82
C ALA A 62 -5.02 11.34 4.55
N TRP A 63 -4.57 11.16 3.33
CA TRP A 63 -3.52 10.20 3.03
C TRP A 63 -2.15 10.76 3.45
N GLU A 64 -1.26 9.93 3.99
CA GLU A 64 0.04 10.34 4.55
C GLU A 64 0.88 11.16 3.55
N GLU A 65 0.88 10.76 2.28
CA GLU A 65 1.62 11.44 1.20
C GLU A 65 1.15 12.88 0.95
N GLU A 66 -0.13 13.19 1.21
CA GLU A 66 -0.70 14.52 1.00
C GLU A 66 -0.31 15.52 2.10
N ARG A 67 0.25 15.03 3.22
CA ARG A 67 0.85 15.91 4.25
C ARG A 67 2.25 16.39 3.88
N ILE A 68 2.87 15.90 2.80
CA ILE A 68 4.21 16.32 2.34
C ILE A 68 4.11 17.33 1.18
N GLN A 69 4.33 18.62 1.44
CA GLN A 69 4.45 19.65 0.39
C GLN A 69 5.79 19.57 -0.38
N PRO A 70 5.92 20.26 -1.53
CA PRO A 70 6.10 19.66 -2.86
C PRO A 70 7.54 19.18 -3.12
N VAL A 71 7.74 17.87 -3.31
CA VAL A 71 8.98 17.36 -3.92
C VAL A 71 8.86 17.43 -5.45
N ARG A 72 9.88 18.02 -6.07
CA ARG A 72 10.02 18.17 -7.53
C ARG A 72 10.09 16.79 -8.21
N LYS A 73 9.37 16.66 -9.34
CA LYS A 73 9.21 15.50 -10.24
C LYS A 73 8.39 14.37 -9.63
N LYS A 74 7.19 14.11 -10.20
CA LYS A 74 6.30 13.00 -9.85
C LYS A 74 7.07 11.67 -9.82
N PRO A 75 7.27 11.05 -8.64
CA PRO A 75 7.47 9.61 -8.59
C PRO A 75 6.16 8.94 -9.06
N ARG A 76 6.25 7.73 -9.63
CA ARG A 76 5.06 6.86 -9.75
C ARG A 76 4.49 6.72 -8.33
N GLN A 77 3.22 7.11 -8.16
CA GLN A 77 2.55 7.04 -6.86
C GLN A 77 2.39 5.56 -6.48
N PRO A 78 2.77 5.14 -5.27
CA PRO A 78 2.43 3.81 -4.79
C PRO A 78 0.90 3.70 -4.63
N ASP A 79 0.35 2.61 -5.15
CA ASP A 79 -1.06 2.18 -5.05
C ASP A 79 -1.50 1.77 -3.63
N TYR A 80 -0.63 1.95 -2.63
CA TYR A 80 -0.82 1.55 -1.24
C TYR A 80 -0.55 2.76 -0.34
N ARG A 81 -1.62 3.48 0.01
CA ARG A 81 -1.57 4.76 0.74
C ARG A 81 -2.05 4.54 2.17
N THR A 82 -1.35 5.13 3.14
CA THR A 82 -1.76 5.06 4.55
C THR A 82 -2.64 6.26 4.90
N PRO A 83 -3.88 6.08 5.37
CA PRO A 83 -4.64 7.18 5.93
C PRO A 83 -4.05 7.59 7.26
N VAL A 84 -4.11 8.89 7.54
CA VAL A 84 -3.64 9.49 8.79
C VAL A 84 -4.73 10.40 9.33
N VAL A 85 -4.86 10.43 10.65
CA VAL A 85 -5.79 11.31 11.37
C VAL A 85 -4.98 12.38 12.12
N ASP A 86 -5.33 13.64 11.93
CA ASP A 86 -4.77 14.73 12.71
C ASP A 86 -5.48 14.85 14.06
N TYR A 87 -4.80 14.42 15.13
CA TYR A 87 -5.35 14.45 16.49
C TYR A 87 -5.68 15.85 17.00
N SER A 88 -5.01 16.88 16.47
CA SER A 88 -5.22 18.25 16.95
C SER A 88 -6.50 18.88 16.40
N GLY A 89 -6.88 18.53 15.16
CA GLY A 89 -8.12 18.97 14.52
C GLY A 89 -9.30 18.02 14.69
N CYS A 90 -9.08 16.77 15.12
CA CYS A 90 -10.16 15.80 15.28
C CYS A 90 -11.09 16.14 16.45
N ASN A 91 -12.38 16.37 16.16
CA ASN A 91 -13.42 16.59 17.16
C ASN A 91 -14.10 15.30 17.67
N GLN A 92 -13.57 14.13 17.30
CA GLN A 92 -14.09 12.81 17.68
C GLN A 92 -15.56 12.56 17.26
N CYS A 93 -16.02 13.12 16.14
CA CYS A 93 -17.39 12.92 15.64
C CYS A 93 -17.74 11.45 15.31
N GLY A 94 -16.75 10.60 15.07
CA GLY A 94 -16.93 9.16 14.82
C GLY A 94 -17.44 8.80 13.42
N GLY A 95 -17.59 9.75 12.50
CA GLY A 95 -18.09 9.47 11.14
C GLY A 95 -17.22 8.47 10.37
N CYS A 96 -15.90 8.57 10.50
CA CYS A 96 -14.96 7.63 9.89
C CYS A 96 -15.07 6.19 10.44
N ILE A 97 -15.35 6.02 11.74
CA ILE A 97 -15.59 4.70 12.34
C ILE A 97 -16.87 4.08 11.78
N VAL A 98 -17.90 4.88 11.52
CA VAL A 98 -19.16 4.37 10.94
C VAL A 98 -18.95 3.85 9.53
N ILE A 99 -18.09 4.51 8.73
CA ILE A 99 -17.78 4.08 7.37
C ILE A 99 -16.88 2.85 7.38
N SER A 100 -15.75 2.93 8.06
CA SER A 100 -14.74 1.86 8.06
C SER A 100 -14.28 1.55 9.49
N PRO A 101 -15.04 0.73 10.24
CA PRO A 101 -14.71 0.38 11.62
C PRO A 101 -13.50 -0.55 11.74
N SER A 102 -13.10 -1.19 10.64
CA SER A 102 -11.86 -1.98 10.54
C SER A 102 -10.61 -1.10 10.46
N VAL A 103 -10.74 0.12 9.92
CA VAL A 103 -9.62 1.04 9.72
C VAL A 103 -9.57 2.12 10.79
N PHE A 104 -10.70 2.70 11.18
CA PHE A 104 -10.73 3.75 12.18
C PHE A 104 -11.27 3.21 13.49
N THR A 105 -10.51 3.40 14.57
CA THR A 105 -10.88 2.94 15.91
C THR A 105 -10.69 4.04 16.93
N CYS A 106 -11.47 4.00 18.02
CA CYS A 106 -11.27 4.92 19.14
C CYS A 106 -10.38 4.25 20.18
N ASN A 107 -9.23 4.86 20.50
CA ASN A 107 -8.30 4.34 21.50
C ASN A 107 -8.76 4.64 22.94
N ASP A 108 -8.07 4.07 23.94
CA ASP A 108 -8.39 4.26 25.36
C ASP A 108 -8.27 5.73 25.84
N SER A 109 -7.56 6.58 25.08
CA SER A 109 -7.43 8.01 25.35
C SER A 109 -8.54 8.85 24.67
N GLY A 110 -9.43 8.20 23.93
CA GLY A 110 -10.54 8.82 23.20
C GLY A 110 -10.21 9.30 21.78
N TYR A 111 -8.97 9.19 21.32
CA TYR A 111 -8.58 9.64 19.98
C TYR A 111 -8.93 8.59 18.92
N ILE A 112 -9.14 9.04 17.68
CA ILE A 112 -9.44 8.18 16.54
C ILE A 112 -8.12 7.73 15.88
N ASP A 113 -7.67 6.52 16.18
CA ASP A 113 -6.50 5.89 15.56
C ASP A 113 -6.85 5.20 14.23
N VAL A 114 -5.83 5.06 13.38
CA VAL A 114 -5.86 4.21 12.18
C VAL A 114 -5.25 2.86 12.56
N ALA A 115 -6.03 1.80 12.40
CA ALA A 115 -5.56 0.44 12.60
C ALA A 115 -4.54 0.06 11.51
N ASP A 116 -3.54 -0.74 11.86
CA ASP A 116 -2.60 -1.30 10.88
C ASP A 116 -3.37 -2.05 9.78
N ALA A 117 -3.08 -1.71 8.51
CA ALA A 117 -3.61 -2.45 7.38
C ALA A 117 -3.15 -3.91 7.42
N GLU A 118 -3.99 -4.80 6.88
CA GLU A 118 -3.59 -6.19 6.70
C GLU A 118 -2.39 -6.27 5.73
N PRO A 119 -1.32 -6.99 6.10
CA PRO A 119 -0.18 -7.18 5.22
C PRO A 119 -0.59 -7.98 3.98
N GLY A 120 -0.06 -7.61 2.82
CA GLY A 120 -0.08 -8.48 1.64
C GLY A 120 -0.95 -8.05 0.46
N CYS A 121 -1.29 -6.76 0.31
CA CYS A 121 -1.78 -6.28 -0.97
C CYS A 121 -0.62 -5.92 -1.89
N TYR A 122 -0.50 -6.68 -2.98
CA TYR A 122 0.35 -6.31 -4.09
C TYR A 122 -0.53 -5.74 -5.21
N PRO A 123 -0.08 -4.73 -5.97
CA PRO A 123 -0.85 -4.16 -7.08
C PRO A 123 -1.14 -5.23 -8.13
N GLU A 124 -2.34 -5.83 -8.12
CA GLU A 124 -2.62 -6.98 -8.98
C GLU A 124 -2.34 -6.65 -10.46
N ASP A 125 -2.71 -5.45 -10.93
CA ASP A 125 -2.43 -5.02 -12.30
C ASP A 125 -0.93 -4.92 -12.61
N GLU A 126 -0.13 -4.30 -11.75
CA GLU A 126 1.32 -4.21 -11.96
C GLU A 126 1.98 -5.57 -11.87
N ILE A 127 1.60 -6.40 -10.90
CA ILE A 127 2.15 -7.75 -10.75
C ILE A 127 1.75 -8.61 -11.95
N ASN A 128 0.52 -8.52 -12.44
CA ASN A 128 0.10 -9.21 -13.65
C ASN A 128 0.92 -8.76 -14.88
N GLU A 129 1.24 -7.46 -14.99
CA GLU A 129 2.16 -6.96 -16.02
C GLU A 129 3.56 -7.57 -15.84
N VAL A 130 4.10 -7.56 -14.62
CA VAL A 130 5.41 -8.17 -14.29
C VAL A 130 5.46 -9.65 -14.68
N ILE A 131 4.42 -10.41 -14.36
CA ILE A 131 4.29 -11.82 -14.74
C ILE A 131 4.29 -11.95 -16.27
N ALA A 132 3.51 -11.14 -16.97
CA ALA A 132 3.37 -11.21 -18.44
C ALA A 132 4.65 -10.84 -19.20
N ILE A 133 5.48 -9.94 -18.67
CA ILE A 133 6.72 -9.49 -19.34
C ILE A 133 7.97 -10.25 -18.89
N CYS A 134 7.86 -11.15 -17.91
CA CYS A 134 9.02 -11.84 -17.35
C CYS A 134 9.65 -12.79 -18.40
N PRO A 135 10.87 -12.52 -18.89
CA PRO A 135 11.49 -13.34 -19.93
C PRO A 135 11.91 -14.73 -19.46
N GLY A 136 11.99 -14.93 -18.13
CA GLY A 136 12.30 -16.21 -17.52
C GLY A 136 11.08 -17.02 -17.12
N ASP A 137 9.85 -16.48 -17.29
CA ASP A 137 8.60 -17.08 -16.79
C ASP A 137 8.68 -17.46 -15.29
N CYS A 138 9.47 -16.72 -14.53
CA CYS A 138 9.88 -17.10 -13.17
C CYS A 138 9.07 -16.42 -12.06
N ILE A 139 8.00 -15.69 -12.40
CA ILE A 139 7.18 -14.94 -11.43
C ILE A 139 5.74 -15.43 -11.57
N ALA A 140 5.10 -15.76 -10.45
CA ALA A 140 3.72 -16.20 -10.40
C ALA A 140 3.04 -15.70 -9.12
N TRP A 141 1.71 -15.80 -9.06
CA TRP A 141 1.00 -15.68 -7.79
C TRP A 141 1.17 -16.96 -6.98
N ASP A 142 1.40 -16.81 -5.68
CA ASP A 142 1.35 -17.89 -4.72
C ASP A 142 -0.07 -18.48 -4.70
N GLU A 143 -0.15 -19.81 -4.75
CA GLU A 143 -1.41 -20.56 -4.77
C GLU A 143 -1.85 -21.05 -3.38
N GLU A 144 -1.13 -20.66 -2.31
CA GLU A 144 -1.39 -21.04 -0.91
C GLU A 144 -2.40 -20.11 -0.20
#